data_AF-A0A3M4UK06-F1
#
_entry.id   AF-A0A3M4UK06-F1
#
_cell.length_a   1.000
_cell.length_b   1.000
_cell.length_c   1.000
_cell.angle_alpha   90.00
_cell.angle_beta   90.00
_cell.angle_gamma   90.00
#
_symmetry.space_group_name_H-M   'P 1'
#
loop_
_entity.id
_entity.type
_entity.pdbx_description
1 polymer ?
#
loop_
_entity_poly.entity_id
_entity_poly.type
_entity_poly.pdbx_seq_one_letter_code
_entity_poly.pdbx_strand_id
1 'polypeptide(L)'
;MDKLHQLRTTLGTDPARVRMLRLIRDLCLPDCWVGAGFVRSAIWDLHHGRPYSPLPSDIDVIWLDETLLDPAIDNLIGVSLCRLAHY
;
A
#
# COMPACT_ATOMS: atom_id res chain seq x y z
N MET A 1 7.62 23.24 0.08
CA MET A 1 6.86 22.31 -0.78
C MET A 1 5.64 21.85 -0.03
N ASP A 2 4.51 21.69 -0.72
CA ASP A 2 3.30 21.11 -0.16
C ASP A 2 3.55 19.65 0.28
N LYS A 3 3.07 19.27 1.46
CA LYS A 3 3.26 17.91 2.04
C LYS A 3 2.63 16.84 1.15
N LEU A 4 1.49 17.14 0.53
CA LEU A 4 0.83 16.22 -0.38
C LEU A 4 1.63 16.04 -1.67
N HIS A 5 2.19 17.13 -2.21
CA HIS A 5 3.11 17.04 -3.34
C HIS A 5 4.34 16.17 -3.02
N GLN A 6 4.97 16.37 -1.86
CA GLN A 6 6.10 15.55 -1.41
C GLN A 6 5.71 14.07 -1.36
N LEU A 7 4.59 13.75 -0.71
CA LEU A 7 4.08 12.39 -0.61
C LEU A 7 3.89 11.74 -1.98
N ARG A 8 3.18 12.42 -2.89
CA ARG A 8 2.89 11.93 -4.23
C ARG A 8 4.16 11.71 -5.04
N THR A 9 5.12 12.63 -4.95
CA THR A 9 6.40 12.50 -5.64
C THR A 9 7.18 11.32 -5.09
N THR A 10 7.36 11.22 -3.77
CA THR A 10 8.14 10.15 -3.13
C THR A 10 7.57 8.77 -3.46
N LEU A 11 6.25 8.58 -3.30
CA LEU A 11 5.63 7.29 -3.61
C LEU A 11 5.57 7.03 -5.12
N GLY A 12 5.33 8.06 -5.94
CA GLY A 12 5.18 7.95 -7.39
C GLY A 12 6.48 7.69 -8.14
N THR A 13 7.63 8.08 -7.58
CA THR A 13 8.95 7.79 -8.15
C THR A 13 9.54 6.46 -7.70
N ASP A 14 8.90 5.77 -6.75
CA ASP A 14 9.33 4.46 -6.27
C ASP A 14 8.66 3.33 -7.09
N PRO A 15 9.41 2.60 -7.93
CA PRO A 15 8.83 1.59 -8.80
C PRO A 15 8.22 0.40 -8.05
N ALA A 16 8.77 0.03 -6.89
CA ALA A 16 8.29 -1.09 -6.09
C ALA A 16 6.95 -0.73 -5.43
N ARG A 17 6.86 0.47 -4.84
CA ARG A 17 5.61 1.00 -4.27
C ARG A 17 4.55 1.20 -5.34
N VAL A 18 4.88 1.78 -6.48
CA VAL A 18 3.94 1.93 -7.61
C VAL A 18 3.42 0.59 -8.11
N ARG A 19 4.29 -0.43 -8.22
CA ARG A 19 3.87 -1.79 -8.59
C ARG A 19 2.89 -2.36 -7.58
N MET A 20 3.20 -2.28 -6.28
CA MET A 20 2.33 -2.78 -5.23
C MET A 20 0.96 -2.09 -5.23
N LEU A 21 0.93 -0.75 -5.37
CA LEU A 21 -0.32 0.00 -5.47
C LEU A 21 -1.17 -0.42 -6.68
N ARG A 22 -0.54 -0.75 -7.82
CA ARG A 22 -1.25 -1.26 -9.01
C ARG A 22 -1.85 -2.64 -8.76
N LEU A 23 -1.09 -3.56 -8.17
CA LEU A 23 -1.58 -4.91 -7.85
C LEU A 23 -2.78 -4.85 -6.90
N ILE A 24 -2.72 -4.02 -5.86
CA ILE A 24 -3.82 -3.85 -4.90
C ILE A 24 -5.03 -3.20 -5.57
N ARG A 25 -4.82 -2.18 -6.42
CA ARG A 25 -5.91 -1.55 -7.18
C ARG A 25 -6.63 -2.55 -8.08
N ASP A 26 -5.90 -3.47 -8.69
CA ASP A 26 -6.46 -4.46 -9.64
C ASP A 26 -7.32 -5.53 -8.94
N LEU A 27 -7.32 -5.59 -7.59
CA LEU A 27 -8.30 -6.35 -6.81
C LEU A 27 -9.69 -5.71 -6.77
N CYS A 28 -9.82 -4.45 -7.18
CA CYS A 28 -11.09 -3.72 -7.22
C CYS A 28 -11.85 -3.71 -5.87
N LEU A 29 -11.12 -3.70 -4.76
CA LEU A 29 -11.72 -3.61 -3.43
C LEU A 29 -12.41 -2.23 -3.24
N PRO A 30 -13.62 -2.20 -2.66
CA PRO A 30 -14.32 -0.95 -2.39
C PRO A 30 -13.64 -0.15 -1.28
N ASP A 31 -13.61 1.18 -1.46
CA ASP A 31 -12.94 2.16 -0.60
C ASP A 31 -11.55 1.70 -0.07
N CYS A 32 -10.71 1.22 -0.99
CA CYS A 32 -9.46 0.53 -0.66
C CYS A 32 -8.24 1.46 -0.61
N TRP A 33 -7.54 1.45 0.51
CA TRP A 33 -6.44 2.34 0.85
C TRP A 33 -5.21 1.53 1.28
N VAL A 34 -4.00 2.00 0.94
CA VAL A 34 -2.73 1.45 1.42
C VAL A 34 -2.04 2.50 2.28
N GLY A 35 -1.60 2.11 3.48
CA GLY A 35 -1.23 3.08 4.51
C GLY A 35 -0.07 2.69 5.41
N ALA A 36 -0.07 3.28 6.61
CA ALA A 36 0.80 2.95 7.73
C ALA A 36 2.28 2.73 7.35
N GLY A 37 2.83 1.52 7.51
CA GLY A 37 4.24 1.23 7.29
C GLY A 37 4.70 1.54 5.86
N PHE A 38 3.86 1.27 4.87
CA PHE A 38 4.14 1.47 3.45
C PHE A 38 4.47 2.92 3.11
N VAL A 39 3.67 3.83 3.64
CA VAL A 39 3.81 5.28 3.43
C VAL A 39 4.88 5.87 4.34
N ARG A 40 4.84 5.52 5.64
CA ARG A 40 5.73 6.10 6.65
C ARG A 40 7.20 5.83 6.36
N SER A 41 7.53 4.60 5.96
CA SER A 41 8.91 4.21 5.64
C SER A 41 9.51 5.07 4.52
N ALA A 42 8.77 5.29 3.43
CA ALA A 42 9.24 6.08 2.29
C ALA A 42 9.58 7.53 2.68
N ILE A 43 8.69 8.15 3.45
CA ILE A 43 8.85 9.54 3.88
C ILE A 43 9.95 9.66 4.94
N TRP A 44 10.03 8.70 5.86
CA TRP A 44 11.09 8.66 6.86
C TRP A 44 12.46 8.55 6.21
N ASP A 45 12.63 7.60 5.28
CA ASP A 45 13.90 7.37 4.59
C ASP A 45 14.33 8.57 3.76
N LEU A 46 13.38 9.22 3.06
CA LEU A 46 13.63 10.48 2.37
C LEU A 46 14.20 11.55 3.31
N HIS A 47 13.57 11.75 4.47
CA HIS A 47 14.02 12.76 5.43
C HIS A 47 15.38 12.44 6.07
N HIS A 48 15.78 11.17 6.08
CA HIS A 48 17.08 10.73 6.60
C HIS A 48 18.14 10.58 5.51
N GLY A 49 17.86 11.01 4.28
CA GLY A 49 18.79 10.95 3.16
C GLY A 49 19.16 9.52 2.75
N ARG A 50 18.28 8.54 3.03
CA ARG A 50 18.50 7.15 2.65
C ARG A 50 18.04 6.96 1.20
N PRO A 51 18.94 6.61 0.26
CA PRO A 51 18.61 6.55 -1.16
C PRO A 51 17.75 5.32 -1.53
N TYR A 52 17.71 4.32 -0.65
CA TYR A 52 16.94 3.10 -0.83
C TYR A 52 15.99 2.92 0.35
N SER A 53 14.70 2.78 0.04
CA SER A 53 13.65 2.47 1.01
C SER A 53 12.97 1.17 0.57
N PRO A 54 13.35 0.01 1.12
CA PRO A 54 12.67 -1.23 0.78
C PRO A 54 11.18 -1.15 1.14
N LEU A 55 10.36 -1.94 0.45
CA LEU A 55 9.00 -2.17 0.92
C LEU A 55 9.04 -2.81 2.31
N PRO A 56 8.15 -2.39 3.24
CA PRO A 56 7.97 -3.12 4.48
C PRO A 56 7.59 -4.59 4.22
N SER A 57 7.92 -5.47 5.16
CA SER A 57 7.53 -6.90 5.10
C SER A 57 6.02 -7.10 5.18
N ASP A 58 5.32 -6.14 5.77
CA ASP A 58 3.89 -6.12 6.04
C ASP A 58 3.27 -4.90 5.35
N ILE A 59 2.24 -5.14 4.53
CA ILE A 59 1.53 -4.08 3.82
C ILE A 59 0.12 -3.96 4.39
N ASP A 60 -0.15 -2.83 5.04
CA ASP A 60 -1.47 -2.49 5.56
C ASP A 60 -2.41 -2.08 4.43
N VAL A 61 -3.45 -2.89 4.20
CA VAL A 61 -4.55 -2.61 3.26
C VAL A 61 -5.84 -2.45 4.07
N ILE A 62 -6.49 -1.29 3.92
CA ILE A 62 -7.78 -0.97 4.54
C ILE A 62 -8.81 -0.93 3.42
N TRP A 63 -9.96 -1.55 3.60
CA TRP A 63 -11.05 -1.54 2.64
C TRP A 63 -12.38 -1.48 3.39
N LEU A 64 -13.44 -1.01 2.73
CA LEU A 64 -14.77 -0.94 3.32
C LEU A 64 -15.85 -1.19 2.27
N ASP A 65 -16.69 -2.16 2.57
CA ASP A 65 -17.99 -2.35 1.93
C ASP A 65 -19.05 -2.46 3.03
N GLU A 66 -19.94 -1.49 3.12
CA GLU A 66 -21.02 -1.48 4.12
C GLU A 66 -21.98 -2.68 3.98
N THR A 67 -21.95 -3.37 2.83
CA THR A 67 -22.78 -4.54 2.54
C THR A 67 -22.06 -5.87 2.80
N LEU A 68 -20.72 -5.87 2.98
CA LEU A 68 -19.91 -7.06 3.22
C LEU A 68 -19.11 -6.93 4.52
N LEU A 69 -19.77 -7.24 5.64
CA LEU A 69 -19.20 -7.11 6.99
C LEU A 69 -18.80 -8.46 7.63
N ASP A 70 -18.81 -9.54 6.86
CA ASP A 70 -18.42 -10.87 7.35
C ASP A 70 -16.88 -10.99 7.43
N PRO A 71 -16.29 -11.25 8.61
CA PRO A 71 -14.84 -11.44 8.77
C PRO A 71 -14.24 -12.56 7.89
N ALA A 72 -15.04 -13.50 7.40
CA ALA A 72 -14.59 -14.50 6.44
C ALA A 72 -14.13 -13.85 5.11
N ILE A 73 -14.73 -12.72 4.71
CA ILE A 73 -14.35 -11.97 3.51
C ILE A 73 -12.97 -11.35 3.69
N ASP A 74 -12.66 -10.79 4.86
CA ASP A 74 -11.32 -10.27 5.17
C ASP A 74 -10.24 -11.34 4.97
N ASN A 75 -10.50 -12.57 5.44
CA ASN A 75 -9.59 -13.68 5.28
C ASN A 75 -9.40 -14.08 3.81
N LEU A 76 -10.48 -14.11 3.02
CA LEU A 76 -10.41 -14.42 1.59
C LEU A 76 -9.63 -13.37 0.79
N ILE A 77 -9.81 -12.09 1.13
CA ILE A 77 -9.06 -10.98 0.56
C ILE A 77 -7.59 -11.09 0.95
N GLY A 78 -7.28 -11.37 2.22
CA GLY A 78 -5.93 -11.60 2.71
C GLY A 78 -5.20 -12.71 1.94
N VAL A 79 -5.87 -13.84 1.69
CA VAL A 79 -5.31 -14.93 0.87
C VAL A 79 -5.05 -14.48 -0.56
N SER A 80 -5.96 -13.71 -1.16
CA SER A 80 -5.81 -13.18 -2.52
C SER A 80 -4.62 -12.22 -2.63
N LEU A 81 -4.46 -11.34 -1.63
CA LEU A 81 -3.32 -10.43 -1.50
C LEU A 81 -1.99 -11.18 -1.37
N CYS A 82 -1.91 -12.21 -0.52
CA CYS A 82 -0.71 -13.03 -0.39
C CYS A 82 -0.31 -13.66 -1.72
N ARG A 83 -1.28 -14.19 -2.49
CA ARG A 83 -0.99 -14.78 -3.82
C ARG A 83 -0.41 -13.76 -4.80
N LEU A 84 -0.89 -12.52 -4.77
CA LEU A 84 -0.38 -11.45 -5.64
C LEU A 84 1.03 -10.99 -5.26
N ALA A 85 1.38 -11.05 -3.97
CA ALA A 85 2.72 -10.67 -3.48
C ALA A 85 3.83 -11.68 -3.84
N HIS A 86 3.48 -12.87 -4.32
CA HIS A 86 4.42 -13.91 -4.76
C HIS A 86 4.73 -13.88 -6.27
N TYR A 87 4.21 -12.90 -7.03
CA TYR A 87 4.52 -12.63 -8.44
C TYR A 87 5.37 -11.37 -8.62
#